data_AF-A0A8H7TVY3-F1
#
_entry.id   AF-A0A8H7TVY3-F1
#
_cell.length_a   1.000
_cell.length_b   1.000
_cell.length_c   1.000
_cell.angle_alpha   90.00
_cell.angle_beta   90.00
_cell.angle_gamma   90.00
#
_symmetry.space_group_name_H-M   'P 1'
#
loop_
_entity.id
_entity.type
_entity.pdbx_description
1 polymer ?
#
loop_
_entity_poly.entity_id
_entity_poly.type
_entity_poly.pdbx_seq_one_letter_code
_entity_poly.pdbx_strand_id
1 'polypeptide(L)'
;MHDPYIPALLISMAQEQQASASELDSLSDVMRMTFRPKLILSMPRSDFVYLYETNINSMFLCKFSDPGVKPPCSTSMEIRINAIPVKPIYTLGRRLQELVLPEF
;
A
#
# COMPACT_ATOMS: atom_id res chain seq x y z
N MET A 1 -14.55 12.25 -2.84
CA MET A 1 -14.62 11.27 -3.94
C MET A 1 -13.72 10.11 -3.53
N HIS A 2 -14.29 9.01 -3.05
CA HIS A 2 -13.55 7.80 -2.68
C HIS A 2 -13.59 6.85 -3.86
N ASP A 3 -12.48 6.73 -4.58
CA ASP A 3 -12.32 5.69 -5.59
C ASP A 3 -12.14 4.35 -4.84
N PRO A 4 -13.09 3.39 -4.93
CA PRO A 4 -13.01 2.13 -4.21
C PRO A 4 -11.93 1.20 -4.76
N TYR A 5 -11.42 1.44 -5.98
CA TYR A 5 -10.38 0.62 -6.59
C TYR A 5 -9.01 0.87 -5.98
N ILE A 6 -8.74 2.09 -5.51
CA ILE A 6 -7.45 2.42 -4.88
C ILE A 6 -7.22 1.60 -3.59
N PRO A 7 -8.14 1.58 -2.60
CA PRO A 7 -8.04 0.68 -1.46
C PRO A 7 -7.91 -0.80 -1.88
N ALA A 8 -8.69 -1.25 -2.87
CA ALA A 8 -8.67 -2.65 -3.32
C ALA A 8 -7.29 -3.06 -3.87
N LEU A 9 -6.67 -2.21 -4.70
CA LEU A 9 -5.32 -2.44 -5.23
C LEU A 9 -4.26 -2.47 -4.13
N LEU A 10 -4.35 -1.54 -3.17
CA LEU A 10 -3.41 -1.51 -2.04
C LEU A 10 -3.54 -2.77 -1.17
N ILE A 11 -4.77 -3.23 -0.93
CA ILE A 11 -5.02 -4.48 -0.19
C ILE A 11 -4.47 -5.67 -0.95
N SER A 12 -4.72 -5.80 -2.25
CA SER A 12 -4.21 -6.93 -3.04
C SER A 12 -2.68 -6.97 -3.07
N MET A 13 -2.03 -5.82 -3.19
CA MET A 13 -0.56 -5.73 -3.11
C MET A 13 -0.04 -6.15 -1.73
N ALA A 14 -0.72 -5.78 -0.65
CA ALA A 14 -0.33 -6.20 0.69
C ALA A 14 -0.53 -7.71 0.92
N GLN A 15 -1.56 -8.32 0.33
CA GLN A 15 -1.75 -9.78 0.34
C GLN A 15 -0.61 -10.51 -0.38
N GLU A 16 -0.17 -9.98 -1.53
CA GLU A 16 0.99 -10.51 -2.26
C GLU A 16 2.27 -10.40 -1.41
N GLN A 17 2.52 -9.25 -0.79
CA GLN A 17 3.65 -9.06 0.13
C GLN A 17 3.61 -10.04 1.32
N GLN A 18 2.42 -10.30 1.88
CA GLN A 18 2.23 -11.26 2.96
C GLN A 18 2.51 -12.70 2.50
N ALA A 19 2.05 -13.08 1.31
CA ALA A 19 2.31 -14.40 0.75
C ALA A 19 3.82 -14.63 0.57
N SER A 20 4.55 -13.66 0.02
CA SER A 20 6.01 -13.76 -0.13
C SER A 20 6.74 -13.80 1.22
N ALA A 21 6.26 -13.07 2.24
CA ALA A 21 6.88 -13.09 3.57
C ALA A 21 6.63 -14.41 4.33
N SER A 22 5.45 -15.02 4.14
CA SER A 22 5.10 -16.28 4.80
C SER A 22 5.91 -17.49 4.33
N GLU A 23 6.57 -17.41 3.17
CA GLU A 23 7.49 -18.46 2.70
C GLU A 23 8.83 -18.46 3.44
N LEU A 24 9.16 -17.35 4.11
CA LEU A 24 10.48 -17.12 4.73
C LEU A 24 10.45 -17.15 6.26
N ASP A 25 9.33 -16.78 6.89
CA ASP A 25 9.24 -16.54 8.33
C ASP A 25 8.23 -17.43 9.08
N SER A 26 8.36 -17.48 10.41
CA SER A 26 7.41 -18.19 11.28
C SER A 26 6.03 -17.51 11.29
N LEU A 27 4.95 -18.29 11.45
CA LEU A 27 3.57 -17.77 11.50
C LEU A 27 3.38 -16.66 12.55
N SER A 28 4.09 -16.75 13.68
CA SER A 28 4.05 -15.74 14.76
C SER A 28 4.68 -14.41 14.36
N ASP A 29 5.72 -14.43 13.52
CA ASP A 29 6.39 -13.23 13.05
C ASP A 29 5.57 -12.55 11.96
N VAL A 30 5.01 -13.33 11.04
CA VAL A 30 4.11 -12.85 9.98
C VAL A 30 2.90 -12.11 10.56
N MET A 31 2.34 -12.56 11.67
CA MET A 31 1.20 -11.88 12.33
C MET A 31 1.55 -10.50 12.91
N ARG A 32 2.83 -10.20 13.14
CA ARG A 32 3.29 -8.89 13.64
C ARG A 32 3.73 -7.95 12.52
N MET A 33 3.80 -8.44 11.28
CA MET A 33 4.24 -7.65 10.15
C MET A 33 3.24 -6.56 9.75
N THR A 34 3.80 -5.46 9.26
CA THR A 34 3.06 -4.38 8.62
C THR A 34 3.57 -4.22 7.20
N PHE A 35 2.66 -4.35 6.25
CA PHE A 35 2.91 -4.22 4.83
C PHE A 35 2.68 -2.77 4.38
N ARG A 36 3.53 -2.28 3.49
CA ARG A 36 3.51 -0.90 2.99
C ARG A 36 3.35 -0.90 1.46
N PRO A 37 2.17 -1.26 0.95
CA PRO A 37 1.89 -1.15 -0.47
C PRO A 37 1.96 0.31 -0.93
N LYS A 38 2.57 0.53 -2.09
CA LYS A 38 2.70 1.84 -2.74
C LYS A 38 2.19 1.73 -4.17
N LEU A 39 1.24 2.56 -4.54
CA LEU A 39 0.62 2.61 -5.87
C LEU A 39 0.87 3.96 -6.50
N ILE A 40 1.49 3.97 -7.69
CA ILE A 40 1.69 5.17 -8.49
C ILE A 40 0.60 5.22 -9.56
N LEU A 41 -0.18 6.29 -9.56
CA LEU A 41 -1.24 6.52 -10.55
C LEU A 41 -0.96 7.82 -11.31
N SER A 42 -1.05 7.75 -12.63
CA SER A 42 -1.06 8.93 -13.50
C SER A 42 -2.37 8.98 -14.24
N MET A 43 -3.01 10.14 -14.25
CA MET A 43 -4.26 10.36 -14.97
C MET A 43 -3.98 11.12 -16.27
N PRO A 44 -4.64 10.77 -17.39
CA PRO A 44 -4.51 11.52 -18.62
C PRO A 44 -4.80 13.01 -18.37
N ARG A 45 -3.92 13.89 -18.87
CA ARG A 45 -4.01 15.36 -18.72
C ARG A 45 -3.81 15.90 -17.30
N SER A 46 -3.34 15.08 -16.35
CA SER A 46 -2.92 15.56 -15.03
C SER A 46 -1.51 16.14 -15.08
N ASP A 47 -1.31 17.30 -14.46
CA ASP A 47 0.03 17.86 -14.19
C ASP A 47 0.69 17.18 -12.97
N PHE A 48 0.06 16.16 -12.38
CA PHE A 48 0.53 15.42 -11.23
C PHE A 48 0.51 13.91 -11.45
N VAL A 49 1.49 13.25 -10.84
CA VAL A 49 1.46 11.81 -10.55
C VAL A 49 1.09 11.64 -9.08
N TYR A 50 0.20 10.72 -8.77
CA TYR A 50 -0.25 10.47 -7.40
C TYR A 50 0.41 9.20 -6.87
N LEU A 51 1.04 9.31 -5.71
CA LEU A 51 1.50 8.17 -4.93
C LEU A 51 0.50 7.93 -3.81
N TYR A 52 -0.17 6.78 -3.87
CA TYR A 52 -1.02 6.26 -2.82
C TYR A 52 -0.23 5.26 -2.00
N GLU A 53 -0.23 5.41 -0.69
CA GLU A 53 0.43 4.47 0.21
C GLU A 53 -0.42 4.24 1.45
N THR A 54 -0.23 3.09 2.09
CA THR A 54 -0.90 2.78 3.34
C THR A 54 -0.08 1.79 4.16
N ASN A 55 -0.38 1.71 5.46
CA ASN A 55 0.19 0.71 6.35
C ASN A 55 -0.90 -0.33 6.66
N ILE A 56 -0.69 -1.57 6.25
CA ILE A 56 -1.63 -2.66 6.47
C ILE A 56 -0.99 -3.71 7.37
N ASN A 57 -1.53 -3.89 8.57
CA ASN A 57 -1.10 -4.95 9.46
C ASN A 57 -1.57 -6.32 8.92
N SER A 58 -0.76 -7.37 9.06
CA SER A 58 -1.12 -8.75 8.76
C SER A 58 -2.49 -9.20 9.30
N MET A 59 -2.84 -8.76 10.52
CA MET A 59 -4.16 -9.00 11.14
C MET A 59 -5.34 -8.38 10.38
N PHE A 60 -5.11 -7.28 9.64
CA PHE A 60 -6.10 -6.72 8.72
C PHE A 60 -6.32 -7.65 7.53
N LEU A 61 -5.24 -8.22 6.98
CA LEU A 61 -5.30 -9.12 5.81
C LEU A 61 -5.95 -10.46 6.15
N CYS A 62 -5.78 -10.97 7.36
CA CYS A 62 -6.44 -12.20 7.80
C CYS A 62 -7.97 -12.16 7.65
N LYS A 63 -8.59 -10.96 7.69
CA LYS A 63 -10.04 -10.79 7.48
C LYS A 63 -10.50 -11.23 6.08
N PHE A 64 -9.61 -11.19 5.10
CA PHE A 64 -9.89 -11.57 3.72
C PHE A 64 -9.63 -13.05 3.48
N SER A 65 -8.75 -13.66 4.27
CA SER A 65 -8.40 -15.09 4.17
C SER A 65 -9.44 -15.99 4.85
N ASP A 66 -10.03 -15.54 5.95
CA ASP A 66 -11.09 -16.25 6.66
C ASP A 66 -12.30 -15.33 6.93
N PRO A 67 -13.21 -15.19 5.94
CA PRO A 67 -14.37 -14.32 6.07
C PRO A 67 -15.39 -14.81 7.12
N GLY A 68 -15.26 -16.06 7.60
CA GLY A 68 -16.11 -16.62 8.65
C GLY A 68 -15.74 -16.16 10.06
N VAL A 69 -14.53 -15.63 10.24
CA VAL A 69 -14.03 -15.18 11.55
C VAL A 69 -14.22 -13.69 11.70
N LYS A 70 -15.03 -13.30 12.69
CA LYS A 70 -15.19 -11.89 13.05
C LYS A 70 -13.82 -11.35 13.47
N PRO A 71 -13.38 -10.20 12.92
CA PRO A 71 -12.10 -9.65 13.31
C PRO A 71 -12.08 -9.28 14.79
N PRO A 72 -10.96 -9.51 15.49
CA PRO A 72 -10.86 -9.25 16.93
C PRO A 72 -11.01 -7.75 17.27
N CYS A 73 -10.68 -6.85 16.33
CA CYS A 73 -10.82 -5.41 16.48
C CYS A 73 -11.40 -4.75 15.21
N SER A 74 -12.09 -3.62 15.41
CA SER A 74 -12.34 -2.65 14.35
C SER A 74 -11.00 -2.20 13.79
N THR A 75 -10.78 -2.40 12.50
CA THR A 75 -9.55 -1.95 11.85
C THR A 75 -9.90 -0.87 10.86
N SER A 76 -9.18 0.24 10.93
CA SER A 76 -9.20 1.29 9.93
C SER A 76 -7.89 1.25 9.14
N MET A 77 -7.97 1.59 7.86
CA MET A 77 -6.81 1.77 7.00
C MET A 77 -6.78 3.24 6.58
N GLU A 78 -5.66 3.91 6.82
CA GLU A 78 -5.44 5.28 6.37
C GLU A 78 -4.62 5.25 5.07
N ILE A 79 -5.14 5.90 4.03
CA ILE A 79 -4.45 6.02 2.75
C ILE A 79 -3.84 7.42 2.69
N ARG A 80 -2.52 7.49 2.57
CA ARG A 80 -1.80 8.73 2.31
C ARG A 80 -1.70 8.94 0.82
N ILE A 81 -1.92 10.19 0.39
CA ILE A 81 -1.93 10.58 -1.01
C ILE A 81 -0.92 11.70 -1.18
N ASN A 82 0.14 11.43 -1.94
CA ASN A 82 1.16 12.40 -2.28
C ASN A 82 1.00 12.80 -3.75
N ALA A 83 0.71 14.07 -4.01
CA ALA A 83 0.64 14.62 -5.36
C ALA A 83 2.01 15.14 -5.79
N ILE A 84 2.58 14.57 -6.84
CA ILE A 84 3.93 14.84 -7.33
C ILE A 84 3.82 15.62 -8.64
N PRO A 85 4.24 16.90 -8.69
CA PRO A 85 4.17 17.68 -9.92
C PRO A 85 5.02 17.06 -11.03
N VAL A 86 4.45 16.83 -12.22
CA VAL A 86 5.18 16.27 -13.36
C VAL A 86 6.31 17.21 -13.81
N LYS A 87 6.04 18.52 -13.78
CA LYS A 87 7.02 19.54 -14.16
C LYS A 87 7.85 19.97 -12.93
N PRO A 88 9.17 20.19 -13.08
CA PRO A 88 9.96 19.95 -14.29
C PRO A 88 10.30 18.47 -14.50
N ILE A 89 10.16 17.98 -15.73
CA ILE A 89 10.27 16.54 -16.06
C ILE A 89 11.65 15.94 -15.75
N TYR A 90 12.72 16.70 -15.92
CA TYR A 90 14.09 16.24 -15.67
C TYR A 90 14.37 15.92 -14.19
N THR A 91 13.55 16.43 -13.27
CA THR A 91 13.63 16.11 -11.82
C THR A 91 12.60 15.08 -11.37
N LEU A 92 11.67 14.67 -12.25
CA LEU A 92 10.55 13.81 -11.86
C LEU A 92 11.05 12.44 -11.37
N GLY A 93 12.02 11.83 -12.06
CA GLY A 93 12.57 10.53 -11.66
C GLY A 93 13.17 10.55 -10.24
N ARG A 94 13.95 11.59 -9.91
CA ARG A 94 14.52 11.77 -8.57
C ARG A 94 13.42 11.94 -7.51
N ARG A 95 12.43 12.79 -7.78
CA ARG A 95 11.30 13.02 -6.85
C ARG A 95 10.47 11.77 -6.62
N LEU A 96 10.29 10.93 -7.65
CA LEU A 96 9.62 9.63 -7.51
C LEU A 96 10.48 8.67 -6.67
N GLN A 97 11.79 8.58 -6.93
CA GLN A 97 12.70 7.72 -6.17
C GLN A 97 12.72 8.07 -4.69
N GLU A 98 12.81 9.37 -4.35
CA GLU A 98 12.80 9.86 -2.96
C GLU A 98 11.53 9.46 -2.21
N LEU A 99 10.39 9.31 -2.89
CA LEU A 99 9.12 8.93 -2.27
C LEU A 99 8.85 7.41 -2.28
N VAL A 100 9.39 6.69 -3.26
CA VAL A 100 9.13 5.25 -3.43
C VAL A 100 10.09 4.40 -2.62
N LEU A 101 11.37 4.76 -2.58
CA LEU A 101 12.39 3.98 -1.90
C LEU A 101 12.22 4.08 -0.36
N PRO A 102 12.50 3.01 0.39
CA PRO A 102 12.57 3.08 1.85
C PRO A 102 13.72 4.02 2.27
N GLU A 103 13.52 4.79 3.34
CA GLU A 103 14.62 5.50 4.00
C GLU A 103 15.62 4.45 4.52
N PHE A 104 16.88 4.58 4.12
CA PHE A 104 17.99 3.71 4.53
C PHE A 104 18.56 4.12 5.89
#